data_AF-A0A4Q1K5H0-F1
#
_entry.id   AF-A0A4Q1K5H0-F1
#
_cell.length_a   1.000
_cell.length_b   1.000
_cell.length_c   1.000
_cell.angle_alpha   90.00
_cell.angle_beta   90.00
_cell.angle_gamma   90.00
#
_symmetry.space_group_name_H-M   'P 1'
#
loop_
_entity.id
_entity.type
_entity.pdbx_description
1 polymer ?
#
loop_
_entity_poly.entity_id
_entity_poly.type
_entity_poly.pdbx_seq_one_letter_code
_entity_poly.pdbx_strand_id
1 'polypeptide(L)'
;MRTLGFLIVIFFFFSCKKQESLATSTATKSDSLILVSDSATNGNAKKLKIDTVFFSYDEKTKLNDYALISVLDKKYTEDSIASATFKIDFMFKKQLVYSHQLKVKNIDNGSEWYGNLELDSISSTLKTITLGYPACGYLQREFLFYINPKTKSALVNQWESMSDSGWGTWSRVISGKQENFIFRTTSFSPKDDEIEEIGRAEYSDSIEFKLVHNRWIRIYKTPKGKVYRNEIKSFDAFHKIDG
;
A
#
# COMPACT_ATOMS: atom_id res chain seq x y z
N MET A 1 8.78 30.20 -73.05
CA MET A 1 9.19 29.14 -72.09
C MET A 1 8.07 29.04 -71.05
N ARG A 2 7.10 28.11 -71.11
CA ARG A 2 7.10 26.64 -71.03
C ARG A 2 7.81 26.07 -69.79
N THR A 3 7.00 25.72 -68.80
CA THR A 3 7.00 24.54 -67.87
C THR A 3 5.87 24.81 -66.86
N LEU A 4 4.68 24.19 -66.84
CA LEU A 4 4.22 22.79 -66.80
C LEU A 4 4.67 22.00 -65.56
N GLY A 5 3.68 21.56 -64.77
CA GLY A 5 3.74 20.45 -63.81
C GLY A 5 3.73 20.89 -62.34
N PHE A 6 2.98 20.30 -61.42
CA PHE A 6 2.11 19.13 -61.43
C PHE A 6 1.20 19.23 -60.19
N LEU A 7 -0.11 19.00 -60.35
CA LEU A 7 -1.08 18.92 -59.26
C LEU A 7 -1.14 17.46 -58.80
N ILE A 8 -0.68 17.15 -57.58
CA ILE A 8 -0.76 15.80 -57.01
C ILE A 8 -2.00 15.72 -56.10
N VAL A 9 -3.04 15.05 -56.61
CA VAL A 9 -4.20 14.58 -55.87
C VAL A 9 -3.86 13.19 -55.33
N ILE A 10 -3.84 13.03 -54.00
CA ILE A 10 -3.70 11.72 -53.37
C ILE A 10 -5.10 11.17 -53.05
N PHE A 11 -5.54 10.22 -53.87
CA PHE A 11 -6.59 9.27 -53.55
C PHE A 11 -5.99 8.12 -52.73
N PHE A 12 -6.46 7.91 -51.49
CA PHE A 12 -6.30 6.62 -50.82
C PHE A 12 -7.67 6.01 -50.51
N PHE A 13 -7.95 5.03 -51.37
CA PHE A 13 -8.87 3.91 -51.32
C PHE A 13 -9.50 3.55 -49.97
N PHE A 14 -10.84 3.54 -49.99
CA PHE A 14 -11.69 2.73 -49.14
C PHE A 14 -11.24 1.26 -49.16
N SER A 15 -10.95 0.69 -47.99
CA SER A 15 -10.93 -0.77 -47.80
C SER A 15 -11.98 -1.13 -46.75
N CYS A 16 -13.17 -1.45 -47.25
CA CYS A 16 -14.28 -2.03 -46.51
C CYS A 16 -14.10 -3.54 -46.54
N LYS A 17 -13.78 -4.17 -45.41
CA LYS A 17 -13.90 -5.64 -45.25
C LYS A 17 -15.23 -5.97 -44.58
N LYS A 18 -16.04 -6.77 -45.28
CA LYS A 18 -17.32 -7.36 -44.91
C LYS A 18 -17.06 -8.60 -44.02
N GLN A 19 -17.51 -8.57 -42.77
CA GLN A 19 -18.62 -9.32 -42.15
C GLN A 19 -18.45 -10.85 -42.02
N GLU A 20 -18.50 -11.34 -40.78
CA GLU A 20 -19.32 -12.51 -40.42
C GLU A 20 -19.77 -12.42 -38.95
N SER A 21 -21.01 -12.82 -38.70
CA SER A 21 -21.75 -12.71 -37.44
C SER A 21 -21.97 -14.08 -36.81
N LEU A 22 -22.30 -14.05 -35.51
CA LEU A 22 -22.90 -15.11 -34.67
C LEU A 22 -21.98 -16.17 -34.06
N ALA A 23 -21.75 -16.00 -32.75
CA ALA A 23 -21.99 -17.06 -31.78
C ALA A 23 -22.61 -16.43 -30.51
N THR A 24 -23.92 -16.64 -30.34
CA THR A 24 -24.58 -16.56 -29.04
C THR A 24 -24.10 -17.75 -28.21
N SER A 25 -23.55 -17.52 -27.02
CA SER A 25 -23.55 -18.54 -25.96
C SER A 25 -23.42 -17.90 -24.58
N THR A 26 -24.58 -17.84 -23.93
CA THR A 26 -24.87 -18.09 -22.51
C THR A 26 -23.80 -17.85 -21.44
N ALA A 27 -24.26 -17.17 -20.40
CA ALA A 27 -23.66 -17.03 -19.07
C ALA A 27 -22.87 -18.25 -18.57
N THR A 28 -21.68 -17.99 -18.02
CA THR A 28 -21.05 -18.93 -17.09
C THR A 28 -20.56 -18.18 -15.85
N LYS A 29 -21.31 -18.43 -14.78
CA LYS A 29 -20.97 -18.48 -13.35
C LYS A 29 -19.70 -17.75 -12.88
N SER A 30 -19.94 -16.83 -11.94
CA SER A 30 -19.08 -16.51 -10.81
C SER A 30 -18.35 -17.75 -10.28
N ASP A 31 -17.05 -17.86 -10.56
CA ASP A 31 -16.17 -18.76 -9.83
C ASP A 31 -16.04 -18.24 -8.40
N SER A 32 -16.83 -18.83 -7.50
CA SER A 32 -16.52 -18.84 -6.09
C SER A 32 -15.18 -19.58 -5.93
N LEU A 33 -14.13 -18.85 -5.54
CA LEU A 33 -12.89 -19.43 -5.04
C LEU A 33 -13.22 -20.32 -3.84
N ILE A 34 -13.32 -21.63 -4.09
CA ILE A 34 -13.31 -22.65 -3.04
C ILE A 34 -11.87 -22.69 -2.53
N LEU A 35 -11.64 -22.14 -1.34
CA LEU A 35 -10.42 -22.41 -0.58
C LEU A 35 -10.48 -23.87 -0.14
N VAL A 36 -9.85 -24.75 -0.92
CA VAL A 36 -9.57 -26.12 -0.52
C VAL A 36 -8.58 -26.04 0.65
N SER A 37 -8.99 -26.50 1.83
CA SER A 37 -8.03 -26.85 2.88
C SER A 37 -7.38 -28.18 2.46
N ASP A 38 -6.12 -28.13 2.07
CA ASP A 38 -5.38 -29.34 1.69
C ASP A 38 -5.14 -30.22 2.92
N SER A 39 -5.95 -31.27 3.03
CA SER A 39 -5.50 -32.56 3.54
C SER A 39 -4.65 -33.23 2.45
N ALA A 40 -3.36 -33.35 2.75
CA ALA A 40 -2.30 -34.15 2.13
C ALA A 40 -2.61 -34.91 0.81
N THR A 41 -1.89 -34.58 -0.26
CA THR A 41 -1.43 -35.56 -1.27
C THR A 41 -0.10 -35.11 -1.92
N ASN A 42 0.72 -36.10 -2.24
CA ASN A 42 2.14 -36.02 -2.57
C ASN A 42 2.51 -35.24 -3.86
N GLY A 43 3.57 -34.45 -3.76
CA GLY A 43 4.30 -33.81 -4.86
C GLY A 43 4.98 -32.54 -4.37
N ASN A 44 6.26 -32.31 -4.70
CA ASN A 44 7.08 -31.17 -4.26
C ASN A 44 6.61 -29.78 -4.76
N ALA A 45 5.31 -29.47 -4.65
CA ALA A 45 4.81 -28.11 -4.73
C ALA A 45 5.18 -27.40 -3.43
N LYS A 46 6.18 -26.52 -3.48
CA LYS A 46 6.53 -25.62 -2.37
C LYS A 46 5.26 -24.92 -1.91
N LYS A 47 4.72 -25.33 -0.76
CA LYS A 47 3.48 -24.81 -0.19
C LYS A 47 3.55 -23.29 -0.15
N LEU A 48 2.70 -22.62 -0.90
CA LEU A 48 2.61 -21.16 -0.90
C LEU A 48 2.12 -20.74 0.48
N LYS A 49 2.95 -20.01 1.23
CA LYS A 49 2.50 -19.37 2.47
C LYS A 49 1.56 -18.24 2.09
N ILE A 50 0.34 -18.31 2.60
CA ILE A 50 -0.69 -17.27 2.45
C ILE A 50 -1.03 -16.75 3.84
N ASP A 51 -0.81 -15.47 4.07
CA ASP A 51 -1.23 -14.78 5.29
C ASP A 51 -2.55 -14.03 5.03
N THR A 52 -3.45 -14.00 6.01
CA THR A 52 -4.69 -13.20 5.94
C THR A 52 -4.54 -12.00 6.86
N VAL A 53 -4.59 -10.80 6.29
CA VAL A 53 -4.48 -9.53 7.00
C VAL A 53 -5.85 -8.93 7.12
N PHE A 54 -6.35 -8.80 8.34
CA PHE A 54 -7.57 -8.07 8.64
C PHE A 54 -7.24 -6.60 8.88
N PHE A 55 -8.20 -5.73 8.59
CA PHE A 55 -8.12 -4.32 8.93
C PHE A 55 -9.00 -4.11 10.15
N SER A 56 -8.41 -3.63 11.25
CA SER A 56 -9.15 -3.25 12.44
C SER A 56 -9.25 -1.74 12.54
N TYR A 57 -10.41 -1.26 12.96
CA TYR A 57 -10.59 0.09 13.47
C TYR A 57 -10.64 0.08 15.01
N ASP A 58 -11.32 -0.92 15.56
CA ASP A 58 -11.38 -1.22 16.98
C ASP A 58 -11.50 -2.75 17.17
N GLU A 59 -11.36 -3.22 18.41
CA GLU A 59 -11.41 -4.66 18.76
C GLU A 59 -12.76 -5.35 18.50
N LYS A 60 -13.84 -4.58 18.31
CA LYS A 60 -15.22 -5.09 18.25
C LYS A 60 -15.77 -5.11 16.83
N THR A 61 -15.21 -4.31 15.93
CA THR A 61 -15.70 -4.12 14.58
C THR A 61 -15.17 -5.22 13.66
N LYS A 62 -16.05 -6.12 13.23
CA LYS A 62 -15.75 -7.13 12.20
C LYS A 62 -16.01 -6.55 10.82
N LEU A 63 -14.95 -6.33 10.06
CA LEU A 63 -15.05 -5.93 8.66
C LEU A 63 -15.07 -7.14 7.72
N ASN A 64 -15.76 -6.99 6.60
CA ASN A 64 -15.86 -8.02 5.55
C ASN A 64 -14.76 -7.87 4.49
N ASP A 65 -13.78 -7.01 4.75
CA ASP A 65 -12.63 -6.81 3.91
C ASP A 65 -11.35 -7.23 4.61
N TYR A 66 -10.45 -7.77 3.81
CA TYR A 66 -9.18 -8.32 4.26
C TYR A 66 -8.24 -8.39 3.05
N ALA A 67 -6.94 -8.50 3.31
CA ALA A 67 -5.95 -8.78 2.28
C ALA A 67 -5.43 -10.21 2.44
N LEU A 68 -5.23 -10.89 1.32
CA LEU A 68 -4.51 -12.16 1.25
C LEU A 68 -3.10 -11.86 0.74
N ILE A 69 -2.09 -12.27 1.50
CA ILE A 69 -0.68 -12.06 1.16
C ILE A 69 -0.07 -13.40 0.78
N SER A 70 0.21 -13.59 -0.50
CA SER A 70 0.84 -14.81 -1.01
C SER A 70 2.31 -14.58 -1.30
N VAL A 71 3.19 -15.46 -0.83
CA VAL A 71 4.61 -15.44 -1.19
C VAL A 71 4.79 -16.06 -2.59
N LEU A 72 5.18 -15.26 -3.58
CA LEU A 72 5.45 -15.74 -4.95
C LEU A 72 6.88 -16.28 -5.09
N ASP A 73 7.85 -15.59 -4.50
CA ASP A 73 9.25 -15.97 -4.51
C ASP A 73 9.90 -15.56 -3.18
N LYS A 74 10.85 -16.36 -2.68
CA LYS A 74 11.62 -16.03 -1.48
C LYS A 74 13.03 -16.62 -1.62
N LYS A 75 14.02 -15.75 -1.46
CA LYS A 75 15.45 -16.05 -1.51
C LYS A 75 16.09 -15.56 -0.22
N TYR A 76 17.14 -16.24 0.23
CA TYR A 76 17.94 -15.84 1.38
C TYR A 76 19.34 -15.47 0.89
N THR A 77 19.96 -14.48 1.52
CA THR A 77 21.41 -14.26 1.42
C THR A 77 22.15 -15.21 2.36
N GLU A 78 23.48 -15.25 2.25
CA GLU A 78 24.34 -16.04 3.15
C GLU A 78 24.15 -15.65 4.63
N ASP A 79 23.84 -14.38 4.90
CA ASP A 79 23.56 -13.84 6.25
C ASP A 79 22.12 -14.10 6.75
N SER A 80 21.39 -15.04 6.14
CA SER A 80 19.98 -15.34 6.46
C SER A 80 19.00 -14.17 6.25
N ILE A 81 19.43 -13.12 5.55
CA ILE A 81 18.58 -11.98 5.20
C ILE A 81 17.69 -12.36 4.02
N ALA A 82 16.36 -12.28 4.18
CA ALA A 82 15.45 -12.69 3.13
C ALA A 82 15.10 -11.56 2.16
N SER A 83 14.98 -11.90 0.88
CA SER A 83 14.30 -11.11 -0.14
C SER A 83 13.12 -11.90 -0.69
N ALA A 84 11.94 -11.30 -0.70
CA ALA A 84 10.72 -11.96 -1.16
C ALA A 84 9.92 -11.09 -2.13
N THR A 85 9.19 -11.76 -3.00
CA THR A 85 8.14 -11.17 -3.83
C THR A 85 6.80 -11.66 -3.32
N PHE A 86 5.91 -10.74 -3.02
CA PHE A 86 4.57 -11.00 -2.50
C PHE A 86 3.52 -10.56 -3.52
N LYS A 87 2.37 -11.23 -3.48
CA LYS A 87 1.13 -10.79 -4.10
C LYS A 87 0.14 -10.45 -2.99
N ILE A 88 -0.39 -9.25 -3.03
CA ILE A 88 -1.36 -8.71 -2.08
C ILE A 88 -2.69 -8.62 -2.80
N ASP A 89 -3.64 -9.47 -2.43
CA ASP A 89 -4.98 -9.53 -2.99
C ASP A 89 -5.98 -8.95 -1.98
N PHE A 90 -6.55 -7.79 -2.28
CA PHE A 90 -7.58 -7.16 -1.45
C PHE A 90 -8.95 -7.75 -1.78
N MET A 91 -9.59 -8.28 -0.76
CA MET A 91 -10.89 -8.93 -0.83
C MET A 91 -11.95 -8.06 -0.16
N PHE A 92 -13.13 -7.95 -0.77
CA PHE A 92 -14.32 -7.35 -0.17
C PHE A 92 -15.49 -8.31 -0.35
N LYS A 93 -16.12 -8.74 0.76
CA LYS A 93 -17.20 -9.74 0.72
C LYS A 93 -16.79 -11.00 -0.09
N LYS A 94 -15.55 -11.45 0.12
CA LYS A 94 -14.93 -12.61 -0.58
C LYS A 94 -14.73 -12.43 -2.09
N GLN A 95 -14.89 -11.23 -2.63
CA GLN A 95 -14.59 -10.90 -4.03
C GLN A 95 -13.27 -10.13 -4.11
N LEU A 96 -12.44 -10.46 -5.10
CA LEU A 96 -11.20 -9.74 -5.38
C LEU A 96 -11.53 -8.33 -5.90
N VAL A 97 -10.99 -7.31 -5.23
CA VAL A 97 -11.17 -5.89 -5.61
C VAL A 97 -9.91 -5.35 -6.27
N TYR A 98 -8.75 -5.69 -5.73
CA TYR A 98 -7.47 -5.16 -6.20
C TYR A 98 -6.35 -6.16 -5.91
N SER A 99 -5.35 -6.20 -6.78
CA SER A 99 -4.17 -7.03 -6.61
C SER A 99 -2.91 -6.20 -6.86
N HIS A 100 -1.90 -6.39 -6.02
CA HIS A 100 -0.62 -5.71 -6.14
C HIS A 100 0.54 -6.67 -5.89
N GLN A 101 1.56 -6.63 -6.73
CA GLN A 101 2.79 -7.39 -6.51
C GLN A 101 3.87 -6.48 -5.93
N LEU A 102 4.50 -6.93 -4.85
CA LEU A 102 5.50 -6.16 -4.11
C LEU A 102 6.78 -6.98 -3.97
N LYS A 103 7.93 -6.35 -4.20
CA LYS A 103 9.24 -6.94 -3.93
C LYS A 103 9.89 -6.26 -2.74
N VAL A 104 10.26 -7.06 -1.75
CA VAL A 104 10.78 -6.62 -0.46
C VAL A 104 12.13 -7.28 -0.23
N LYS A 105 13.16 -6.50 0.07
CA LYS A 105 14.50 -7.00 0.43
C LYS A 105 14.70 -6.94 1.94
N ASN A 106 15.78 -7.48 2.48
CA ASN A 106 16.13 -7.28 3.88
C ASN A 106 14.98 -7.55 4.86
N ILE A 107 14.33 -8.71 4.73
CA ILE A 107 13.22 -9.13 5.59
C ILE A 107 13.81 -9.98 6.71
N ASP A 108 13.58 -9.54 7.95
CA ASP A 108 13.95 -10.30 9.14
C ASP A 108 13.15 -11.60 9.21
N ASN A 109 13.82 -12.69 9.58
CA ASN A 109 13.14 -13.95 9.77
C ASN A 109 12.12 -13.83 10.93
N GLY A 110 10.92 -14.37 10.74
CA GLY A 110 9.82 -14.17 11.69
C GLY A 110 9.03 -12.88 11.50
N SER A 111 9.29 -12.08 10.46
CA SER A 111 8.43 -10.94 10.12
C SER A 111 6.98 -11.37 9.84
N GLU A 112 6.04 -10.54 10.29
CA GLU A 112 4.60 -10.75 10.15
C GLU A 112 3.94 -9.59 9.41
N TRP A 113 2.67 -9.77 9.03
CA TRP A 113 1.89 -8.78 8.31
C TRP A 113 0.77 -8.22 9.20
N TYR A 114 0.59 -6.91 9.16
CA TYR A 114 -0.44 -6.20 9.91
C TYR A 114 -1.26 -5.30 8.99
N GLY A 115 -2.48 -4.97 9.39
CA GLY A 115 -3.39 -4.14 8.62
C GLY A 115 -4.05 -3.08 9.50
N ASN A 116 -4.10 -1.85 9.00
CA ASN A 116 -4.75 -0.74 9.69
C ASN A 116 -5.64 0.08 8.73
N LEU A 117 -6.68 0.70 9.27
CA LEU A 117 -7.51 1.69 8.58
C LEU A 117 -7.00 3.10 8.89
N GLU A 118 -6.80 3.91 7.86
CA GLU A 118 -6.44 5.31 8.04
C GLU A 118 -7.69 6.18 8.24
N LEU A 119 -7.48 7.42 8.71
CA LEU A 119 -8.54 8.43 8.95
C LEU A 119 -9.54 8.05 10.05
N ASP A 120 -9.16 7.13 10.95
CA ASP A 120 -9.97 6.72 12.10
C ASP A 120 -11.44 6.43 11.73
N SER A 121 -11.65 5.68 10.64
CA SER A 121 -12.98 5.40 10.13
C SER A 121 -13.09 3.99 9.55
N ILE A 122 -14.09 3.24 10.01
CA ILE A 122 -14.49 1.92 9.48
C ILE A 122 -14.80 1.92 7.96
N SER A 123 -15.12 3.09 7.41
CA SER A 123 -15.46 3.27 5.99
C SER A 123 -14.26 3.73 5.14
N SER A 124 -13.06 3.76 5.73
CA SER A 124 -11.87 4.22 5.04
C SER A 124 -11.48 3.31 3.89
N THR A 125 -11.36 3.89 2.70
CA THR A 125 -10.73 3.22 1.56
C THR A 125 -9.20 3.30 1.65
N LEU A 126 -8.65 4.10 2.57
CA LEU A 126 -7.22 4.18 2.82
C LEU A 126 -6.84 3.11 3.84
N LYS A 127 -5.98 2.18 3.41
CA LYS A 127 -5.58 1.01 4.17
C LYS A 127 -4.06 0.91 4.20
N THR A 128 -3.50 0.79 5.38
CA THR A 128 -2.06 0.54 5.54
C THR A 128 -1.85 -0.94 5.79
N ILE A 129 -0.91 -1.53 5.06
CA ILE A 129 -0.39 -2.86 5.33
C ILE A 129 1.05 -2.70 5.79
N THR A 130 1.38 -3.35 6.90
CA THR A 130 2.71 -3.31 7.51
C THR A 130 3.36 -4.68 7.39
N LEU A 131 4.66 -4.72 7.11
CA LEU A 131 5.51 -5.91 7.21
C LEU A 131 6.69 -5.61 8.11
N GLY A 132 6.88 -6.43 9.14
CA GLY A 132 8.10 -6.40 9.95
C GLY A 132 8.06 -7.34 11.14
N TYR A 133 9.18 -7.38 11.86
CA TYR A 133 9.34 -8.25 13.03
C TYR A 133 8.63 -7.65 14.25
N PRO A 134 7.81 -8.41 15.01
CA PRO A 134 7.05 -7.92 16.17
C PRO A 134 7.93 -7.62 17.40
N ALA A 135 8.93 -6.75 17.26
CA ALA A 135 9.73 -6.31 18.40
C ALA A 135 10.11 -4.83 18.30
N CYS A 136 10.34 -4.22 19.46
CA CYS A 136 10.77 -2.83 19.58
C CYS A 136 12.12 -2.61 18.88
N GLY A 137 12.29 -1.43 18.27
CA GLY A 137 13.52 -1.06 17.56
C GLY A 137 13.71 -1.74 16.19
N TYR A 138 12.81 -2.64 15.77
CA TYR A 138 12.87 -3.23 14.44
C TYR A 138 12.20 -2.32 13.41
N LEU A 139 12.83 -2.26 12.24
CA LEU A 139 12.31 -1.56 11.09
C LEU A 139 11.03 -2.24 10.59
N GLN A 140 9.96 -1.45 10.48
CA GLN A 140 8.70 -1.85 9.88
C GLN A 140 8.60 -1.20 8.50
N ARG A 141 8.02 -1.91 7.53
CA ARG A 141 7.73 -1.39 6.20
C ARG A 141 6.26 -1.25 5.99
N GLU A 142 5.87 -0.07 5.54
CA GLU A 142 4.49 0.37 5.52
C GLU A 142 4.08 0.67 4.08
N PHE A 143 2.89 0.21 3.70
CA PHE A 143 2.33 0.36 2.37
C PHE A 143 0.91 0.92 2.47
N LEU A 144 0.73 2.18 2.08
CA LEU A 144 -0.58 2.83 2.05
C LEU A 144 -1.25 2.56 0.71
N PHE A 145 -2.39 1.89 0.76
CA PHE A 145 -3.25 1.60 -0.37
C PHE A 145 -4.52 2.43 -0.31
N TYR A 146 -5.03 2.78 -1.50
CA TYR A 146 -6.41 3.22 -1.70
C TYR A 146 -7.18 2.09 -2.37
N ILE A 147 -8.13 1.51 -1.64
CA ILE A 147 -8.91 0.34 -2.04
C ILE A 147 -10.37 0.75 -2.13
N ASN A 148 -10.88 0.87 -3.35
CA ASN A 148 -12.24 1.26 -3.61
C ASN A 148 -12.82 0.41 -4.77
N PRO A 149 -13.90 -0.36 -4.54
CA PRO A 149 -14.52 -1.19 -5.58
C PRO A 149 -15.10 -0.41 -6.78
N LYS A 150 -15.37 0.89 -6.62
CA LYS A 150 -16.01 1.74 -7.63
C LYS A 150 -15.03 2.53 -8.48
N THR A 151 -13.80 2.72 -8.01
CA THR A 151 -12.78 3.54 -8.66
C THR A 151 -11.47 2.77 -8.79
N LYS A 152 -10.48 3.31 -9.51
CA LYS A 152 -9.20 2.63 -9.67
C LYS A 152 -8.44 2.58 -8.34
N SER A 153 -8.32 1.38 -7.78
CA SER A 153 -7.50 1.11 -6.58
C SER A 153 -6.00 1.20 -6.91
N ALA A 154 -5.18 1.57 -5.92
CA ALA A 154 -3.75 1.79 -6.12
C ALA A 154 -2.94 1.71 -4.81
N LEU A 155 -1.66 1.35 -4.93
CA LEU A 155 -0.64 1.71 -3.94
C LEU A 155 -0.38 3.23 -4.04
N VAL A 156 -0.53 3.95 -2.94
CA VAL A 156 -0.45 5.41 -2.88
C VAL A 156 0.92 5.87 -2.37
N ASN A 157 1.42 5.23 -1.31
CA ASN A 157 2.70 5.57 -0.70
C ASN A 157 3.33 4.37 -0.01
N GLN A 158 4.64 4.45 0.22
CA GLN A 158 5.40 3.49 1.02
C GLN A 158 6.46 4.21 1.84
N TRP A 159 6.70 3.74 3.04
CA TRP A 159 7.71 4.29 3.95
C TRP A 159 8.20 3.21 4.91
N GLU A 160 9.17 3.58 5.74
CA GLU A 160 9.66 2.75 6.83
C GLU A 160 9.41 3.49 8.15
N SER A 161 9.07 2.73 9.18
CA SER A 161 8.86 3.21 10.54
C SER A 161 9.70 2.34 11.49
N MET A 162 10.02 2.89 12.64
CA MET A 162 10.72 2.16 13.70
C MET A 162 10.35 2.84 15.00
N SER A 163 10.00 2.05 16.00
CA SER A 163 9.74 2.58 17.33
C SER A 163 10.26 1.64 18.41
N ASP A 164 10.78 2.23 19.47
CA ASP A 164 11.14 1.55 20.71
C ASP A 164 10.53 2.33 21.87
N SER A 165 9.60 1.69 22.59
CA SER A 165 9.03 2.25 23.82
C SER A 165 8.46 3.68 23.65
N GLY A 166 7.83 3.97 22.49
CA GLY A 166 7.26 5.27 22.15
C GLY A 166 8.20 6.26 21.46
N TRP A 167 9.51 5.99 21.49
CA TRP A 167 10.52 6.74 20.75
C TRP A 167 10.66 6.18 19.34
N GLY A 168 10.92 7.02 18.34
CA GLY A 168 11.17 6.54 16.99
C GLY A 168 10.66 7.45 15.89
N THR A 169 10.30 6.86 14.75
CA THR A 169 9.80 7.55 13.56
C THR A 169 8.59 6.83 12.98
N TRP A 170 7.54 7.60 12.70
CA TRP A 170 6.31 7.11 12.07
C TRP A 170 5.83 8.13 11.04
N SER A 171 5.04 7.64 10.10
CA SER A 171 4.39 8.47 9.12
C SER A 171 2.93 8.07 9.03
N ARG A 172 2.04 9.06 8.93
CA ARG A 172 0.60 8.84 8.96
C ARG A 172 -0.16 9.94 8.23
N VAL A 173 -1.43 9.67 7.96
CA VAL A 173 -2.38 10.70 7.54
C VAL A 173 -2.71 11.60 8.73
N ILE A 174 -2.48 12.91 8.60
CA ILE A 174 -2.69 13.88 9.69
C ILE A 174 -3.95 14.73 9.51
N SER A 175 -4.49 14.81 8.30
CA SER A 175 -5.74 15.53 8.01
C SER A 175 -6.24 15.22 6.61
N GLY A 176 -7.53 15.47 6.37
CA GLY A 176 -8.15 15.44 5.05
C GLY A 176 -9.24 14.39 4.91
N LYS A 177 -9.42 13.92 3.68
CA LYS A 177 -10.42 12.91 3.27
C LYS A 177 -9.74 11.83 2.44
N GLN A 178 -10.44 10.72 2.23
CA GLN A 178 -9.93 9.55 1.53
C GLN A 178 -9.29 9.84 0.16
N GLU A 179 -9.76 10.87 -0.56
CA GLU A 179 -9.29 11.26 -1.91
C GLU A 179 -8.36 12.49 -1.91
N ASN A 180 -8.23 13.17 -0.78
CA ASN A 180 -7.38 14.35 -0.63
C ASN A 180 -6.94 14.49 0.84
N PHE A 181 -5.68 14.18 1.12
CA PHE A 181 -5.17 14.15 2.49
C PHE A 181 -3.73 14.62 2.59
N ILE A 182 -3.36 15.05 3.79
CA ILE A 182 -1.99 15.39 4.16
C ILE A 182 -1.40 14.22 4.92
N PHE A 183 -0.24 13.79 4.46
CA PHE A 183 0.60 12.79 5.08
C PHE A 183 1.85 13.48 5.64
N ARG A 184 2.35 13.02 6.79
CA ARG A 184 3.54 13.60 7.43
C ARG A 184 4.35 12.53 8.14
N THR A 185 5.67 12.68 8.07
CA THR A 185 6.62 11.93 8.89
C THR A 185 6.92 12.72 10.15
N THR A 186 6.90 12.04 11.29
CA THR A 186 7.25 12.59 12.60
C THR A 186 8.26 11.66 13.25
N SER A 187 9.35 12.21 13.77
CA SER A 187 10.25 11.51 14.68
C SER A 187 10.16 12.10 16.08
N PHE A 188 10.36 11.27 17.08
CA PHE A 188 10.47 11.66 18.47
C PHE A 188 11.61 10.89 19.12
N SER A 189 12.63 11.62 19.56
CA SER A 189 13.80 11.05 20.21
C SER A 189 14.00 11.66 21.59
N PRO A 190 14.61 10.92 22.53
CA PRO A 190 15.06 11.51 23.79
C PRO A 190 15.93 12.73 23.54
N LYS A 191 15.85 13.71 24.44
CA LYS A 191 16.85 14.78 24.50
C LYS A 191 18.04 14.25 25.31
N ASP A 192 19.26 14.61 24.93
CA ASP A 192 20.50 14.20 25.63
C ASP A 192 20.63 14.73 27.08
N ASP A 193 19.63 15.45 27.57
CA ASP A 193 19.60 16.05 28.89
C ASP A 193 18.98 15.04 29.88
N GLU A 194 19.46 14.98 31.13
CA GLU A 194 19.13 14.01 32.19
C GLU A 194 17.62 13.86 32.58
N ILE A 195 16.70 14.49 31.85
CA ILE A 195 15.26 14.37 32.06
C ILE A 195 14.71 13.35 31.05
N GLU A 196 14.59 12.10 31.49
CA GLU A 196 14.15 10.94 30.69
C GLU A 196 12.79 11.13 29.99
N GLU A 197 11.97 12.06 30.48
CA GLU A 197 10.60 12.30 29.99
C GLU A 197 10.49 13.43 28.96
N ILE A 198 11.60 14.05 28.53
CA ILE A 198 11.59 15.13 27.53
C ILE A 198 12.21 14.65 26.22
N GLY A 199 11.50 14.89 25.13
CA GLY A 199 11.97 14.56 23.79
C GLY A 199 11.95 15.72 22.81
N ARG A 200 12.63 15.52 21.69
CA ARG A 200 12.60 16.37 20.51
C ARG A 200 11.69 15.73 19.47
N ALA A 201 10.56 16.40 19.19
CA ALA A 201 9.70 16.05 18.06
C ALA A 201 10.18 16.77 16.81
N GLU A 202 10.48 16.03 15.74
CA GLU A 202 10.83 16.60 14.45
C GLU A 202 9.81 16.20 13.39
N TYR A 203 9.45 17.16 12.54
CA TYR A 203 8.45 16.99 11.49
C TYR A 203 9.12 17.13 10.13
N SER A 204 8.92 16.13 9.28
CA SER A 204 9.47 16.05 7.93
C SER A 204 8.42 15.55 6.94
N ASP A 205 8.75 15.61 5.64
CA ASP A 205 7.95 15.00 4.56
C ASP A 205 6.45 15.31 4.60
N SER A 206 6.07 16.59 4.73
CA SER A 206 4.67 16.98 4.57
C SER A 206 4.27 16.89 3.11
N ILE A 207 3.37 15.97 2.80
CA ILE A 207 2.98 15.61 1.44
C ILE A 207 1.46 15.65 1.34
N GLU A 208 0.96 16.38 0.35
CA GLU A 208 -0.44 16.35 -0.03
C GLU A 208 -0.64 15.31 -1.14
N PHE A 209 -1.56 14.38 -0.90
CA PHE A 209 -2.00 13.39 -1.88
C PHE A 209 -3.37 13.77 -2.41
N LYS A 210 -3.56 13.77 -3.73
CA LYS A 210 -4.85 14.03 -4.38
C LYS A 210 -5.18 12.98 -5.43
N LEU A 211 -6.40 12.47 -5.41
CA LEU A 211 -6.93 11.67 -6.50
C LEU A 211 -7.57 12.59 -7.54
N VAL A 212 -6.97 12.67 -8.72
CA VAL A 212 -7.46 13.50 -9.84
C VAL A 212 -7.54 12.62 -11.09
N HIS A 213 -8.73 12.52 -11.69
CA HIS A 213 -8.98 11.66 -12.85
C HIS A 213 -8.45 10.23 -12.67
N ASN A 214 -8.77 9.58 -11.53
CA ASN A 214 -8.31 8.22 -11.16
C ASN A 214 -6.79 8.05 -11.11
N ARG A 215 -6.04 9.14 -10.89
CA ARG A 215 -4.58 9.13 -10.70
C ARG A 215 -4.21 9.87 -9.44
N TRP A 216 -3.32 9.28 -8.66
CA TRP A 216 -2.76 9.91 -7.47
C TRP A 216 -1.69 10.93 -7.86
N ILE A 217 -1.86 12.16 -7.39
CA ILE A 217 -0.89 13.24 -7.49
C ILE A 217 -0.25 13.41 -6.11
N ARG A 218 1.08 13.46 -6.07
CA ARG A 218 1.88 13.69 -4.87
C ARG A 218 2.49 15.08 -4.92
N ILE A 219 2.14 15.94 -3.96
CA ILE A 219 2.61 17.32 -3.88
C ILE A 219 3.40 17.47 -2.58
N TYR A 220 4.72 17.57 -2.67
CA TYR A 220 5.56 17.86 -1.51
C TYR A 220 5.36 19.31 -1.07
N LYS A 221 4.90 19.51 0.16
CA LYS A 221 4.77 20.84 0.78
C LYS A 221 6.08 21.28 1.43
N THR A 222 6.96 20.32 1.74
CA THR A 222 8.27 20.54 2.33
C THR A 222 9.32 19.76 1.56
N PRO A 223 10.61 20.16 1.61
CA PRO A 223 11.67 19.38 0.99
C PRO A 223 11.72 17.95 1.56
N LYS A 224 11.86 16.97 0.67
CA LYS A 224 11.87 15.55 1.05
C LYS A 224 13.01 15.26 2.03
N GLY A 225 12.71 14.53 3.10
CA GLY A 225 13.66 14.09 4.12
C GLY A 225 14.26 15.23 4.97
N LYS A 226 13.78 16.47 4.84
CA LYS A 226 14.26 17.60 5.65
C LYS A 226 13.27 17.93 6.74
N VAL A 227 13.79 18.06 7.96
CA VAL A 227 13.06 18.62 9.08
C VAL A 227 12.74 20.08 8.77
N TYR A 228 11.46 20.43 8.82
CA TYR A 228 10.99 21.81 8.61
C TYR A 228 10.42 22.44 9.89
N ARG A 229 10.20 21.63 10.93
CA ARG A 229 9.75 22.06 12.24
C ARG A 229 10.27 21.09 13.29
N ASN A 230 10.71 21.60 14.43
CA ASN A 230 10.98 20.80 15.61
C ASN A 230 10.39 21.48 16.86
N GLU A 231 10.06 20.67 17.86
CA GLU A 231 9.44 21.11 19.11
C GLU A 231 10.03 20.25 20.25
N ILE A 232 10.29 20.87 21.41
CA ILE A 232 10.62 20.13 22.64
C ILE A 232 9.32 19.91 23.41
N LYS A 233 9.03 18.66 23.78
CA LYS A 233 7.81 18.28 24.52
C LYS A 233 8.11 17.15 25.49
N SER A 234 7.27 17.02 26.51
CA SER A 234 7.28 15.79 27.32
C SER A 234 6.74 14.61 26.52
N PHE A 235 7.14 13.40 26.90
CA PHE A 235 6.68 12.14 26.34
C PHE A 235 5.15 12.07 26.32
N ASP A 236 4.52 12.30 27.48
CA ASP A 236 3.07 12.30 27.61
C ASP A 236 2.39 13.35 26.72
N ALA A 237 2.91 14.59 26.68
CA ALA A 237 2.30 15.65 25.87
C ALA A 237 2.34 15.33 24.38
N PHE A 238 3.36 14.59 23.95
CA PHE A 238 3.52 14.18 22.58
C PHE A 238 2.57 13.01 22.21
N HIS A 239 2.41 12.01 23.09
CA HIS A 239 1.52 10.87 22.85
C HIS A 239 0.04 11.13 23.17
N LYS A 240 -0.29 12.17 23.93
CA LYS A 240 -1.68 12.56 24.24
C LYS A 240 -2.48 13.07 23.03
N ILE A 241 -1.79 13.43 21.94
CA ILE A 241 -2.41 13.87 20.68
C ILE A 241 -2.81 12.67 19.80
N ASP A 242 -2.39 11.45 20.19
CA ASP A 242 -2.47 10.23 19.38
C ASP A 242 -3.31 9.11 20.03
N GLY A 243 -4.11 9.45 21.05
CA GLY A 243 -5.06 8.56 21.72
C GLY A 243 -6.51 9.00 21.54
#